data_AF-A0A7H1PUM8-F1
#
_entry.id   AF-A0A7H1PUM8-F1
#
_cell.length_a   1.000
_cell.length_b   1.000
_cell.length_c   1.000
_cell.angle_alpha   90.00
_cell.angle_beta   90.00
_cell.angle_gamma   90.00
#
_symmetry.space_group_name_H-M   'P 1'
#
loop_
_entity.id
_entity.type
_entity.pdbx_description
1 polymer ?
#
loop_
_entity_poly.entity_id
_entity_poly.type
_entity_poly.pdbx_seq_one_letter_code
_entity_poly.pdbx_strand_id
1 'polypeptide(L)'
;MTADFKVIYDDLSTLAKTFHHQAGDYRKLAPDVSPAIVSGGDPALDSAIKEVADLVIALHTGLADRMDDHSDKAAYARDSFHRHDIDIHGLFSDLTPEDWN
;
A
#
# COMPACT_ATOMS: atom_id res chain seq x y z
N MET A 1 -24.53 18.50 -6.37
CA MET A 1 -24.04 17.55 -5.36
C MET A 1 -23.73 16.15 -5.91
N THR A 2 -24.24 15.74 -7.08
CA THR A 2 -24.04 14.36 -7.60
C THR A 2 -22.83 14.18 -8.55
N ALA A 3 -22.43 15.21 -9.32
CA ALA A 3 -21.31 15.11 -10.26
C ALA A 3 -19.95 15.07 -9.55
N ASP A 4 -19.71 15.98 -8.58
CA ASP A 4 -18.45 16.04 -7.83
C ASP A 4 -18.23 14.79 -6.97
N PHE A 5 -19.31 14.22 -6.43
CA PHE A 5 -19.27 12.95 -5.70
C PHE A 5 -18.80 11.81 -6.59
N LYS A 6 -19.37 11.68 -7.79
CA LYS A 6 -18.96 10.66 -8.75
C LYS A 6 -17.49 10.80 -9.13
N VAL A 7 -17.01 12.03 -9.35
CA VAL A 7 -15.59 12.30 -9.68
C VAL A 7 -14.68 11.83 -8.55
N ILE A 8 -14.95 12.22 -7.29
CA ILE A 8 -14.14 11.83 -6.13
C ILE A 8 -14.13 10.30 -5.94
N TYR A 9 -15.28 9.65 -6.11
CA TYR A 9 -15.39 8.19 -6.03
C TYR A 9 -14.55 7.49 -7.10
N ASP A 10 -14.66 7.94 -8.35
CA ASP A 10 -13.93 7.37 -9.49
C ASP A 10 -12.40 7.61 -9.35
N ASP A 11 -12.00 8.78 -8.83
CA ASP A 11 -10.60 9.12 -8.52
C ASP A 11 -10.03 8.21 -7.42
N LEU A 12 -10.74 8.02 -6.31
CA LEU A 12 -10.31 7.12 -5.23
C LEU A 12 -10.22 5.67 -5.70
N SER A 13 -11.16 5.22 -6.53
CA SER A 13 -11.07 3.88 -7.13
C SER A 13 -9.88 3.75 -8.08
N THR A 14 -9.54 4.79 -8.83
CA THR A 14 -8.41 4.80 -9.75
C THR A 14 -7.09 4.82 -8.98
N LEU A 15 -7.03 5.61 -7.90
CA LEU A 15 -5.87 5.72 -7.04
C LEU A 15 -5.55 4.39 -6.36
N ALA A 16 -6.55 3.71 -5.78
CA ALA A 16 -6.39 2.40 -5.16
C ALA A 16 -5.82 1.37 -6.16
N LYS A 17 -6.45 1.25 -7.33
CA LYS A 17 -5.99 0.34 -8.40
C LYS A 17 -4.56 0.65 -8.84
N THR A 18 -4.23 1.93 -8.99
CA THR A 18 -2.91 2.37 -9.43
C THR A 18 -1.85 2.00 -8.42
N PHE A 19 -2.07 2.29 -7.13
CA PHE A 19 -1.13 1.92 -6.08
C PHE A 19 -0.90 0.41 -6.00
N HIS A 20 -1.96 -0.39 -6.05
CA HIS A 20 -1.84 -1.84 -6.02
C HIS A 20 -1.08 -2.39 -7.24
N HIS A 21 -1.41 -1.91 -8.44
CA HIS A 21 -0.73 -2.33 -9.66
C HIS A 21 0.75 -1.95 -9.63
N GLN A 22 1.06 -0.73 -9.23
CA GLN A 22 2.43 -0.25 -9.13
C GLN A 22 3.21 -0.94 -8.02
N ALA A 23 2.58 -1.32 -6.90
CA ALA A 23 3.21 -2.15 -5.88
C ALA A 23 3.60 -3.52 -6.47
N GLY A 24 2.71 -4.14 -7.23
CA GLY A 24 2.97 -5.38 -7.95
C GLY A 24 4.10 -5.24 -8.99
N ASP A 25 4.07 -4.19 -9.81
CA ASP A 25 5.12 -3.91 -10.79
C ASP A 25 6.47 -3.62 -10.14
N TYR A 26 6.47 -2.86 -9.04
CA TYR A 26 7.67 -2.57 -8.29
C TYR A 26 8.30 -3.85 -7.74
N ARG A 27 7.51 -4.77 -7.14
CA ARG A 27 8.02 -6.07 -6.66
C ARG A 27 8.65 -6.93 -7.76
N LYS A 28 8.23 -6.78 -9.03
CA LYS A 28 8.85 -7.52 -10.14
C LYS A 28 10.28 -7.09 -10.43
N LEU A 29 10.69 -5.90 -9.97
CA LEU A 29 12.07 -5.40 -10.09
C LEU A 29 13.01 -6.03 -9.06
N ALA A 30 12.52 -6.87 -8.14
CA ALA A 30 13.35 -7.53 -7.13
C ALA A 30 14.63 -8.18 -7.70
N PRO A 31 14.60 -8.93 -8.82
CA PRO A 31 15.81 -9.53 -9.40
C PRO A 31 16.86 -8.49 -9.84
N ASP A 32 16.44 -7.29 -10.24
CA ASP A 32 17.34 -6.23 -10.71
C ASP A 32 18.01 -5.49 -9.55
N VAL A 33 17.37 -5.44 -8.38
CA VAL A 33 17.87 -4.75 -7.18
C VAL A 33 18.52 -5.70 -6.17
N SER A 34 18.38 -7.01 -6.36
CA SER A 34 19.00 -8.06 -5.53
C SER A 34 19.91 -8.99 -6.35
N PRO A 35 20.90 -8.46 -7.09
CA PRO A 35 21.82 -9.30 -7.84
C PRO A 35 22.64 -10.19 -6.90
N ALA A 36 23.10 -11.33 -7.42
CA ALA A 36 23.98 -12.21 -6.67
C ALA A 36 25.26 -11.47 -6.27
N ILE A 37 25.58 -11.51 -4.98
CA ILE A 37 26.81 -10.92 -4.45
C ILE A 37 27.96 -11.85 -4.77
N VAL A 38 28.95 -11.31 -5.48
CA VAL A 38 30.20 -12.02 -5.81
C VAL A 38 31.29 -11.61 -4.84
N SER A 39 32.09 -12.57 -4.37
CA SER A 39 33.22 -12.30 -3.49
C SER A 39 34.29 -11.50 -4.23
N GLY A 40 34.76 -10.42 -3.61
CA GLY A 40 35.88 -9.61 -4.08
C GLY A 40 37.24 -10.10 -3.58
N GLY A 41 37.27 -11.14 -2.73
CA GLY A 41 38.49 -11.70 -2.14
C GLY A 41 38.93 -11.09 -0.80
N ASP A 42 38.20 -10.10 -0.28
CA ASP A 42 38.37 -9.56 1.08
C ASP A 42 37.11 -9.87 1.91
N PRO A 43 37.22 -10.69 2.97
CA PRO A 43 36.07 -11.08 3.78
C PRO A 43 35.34 -9.93 4.49
N ALA A 44 36.06 -8.89 4.90
CA ALA A 44 35.45 -7.74 5.58
C ALA A 44 34.68 -6.87 4.58
N LEU A 45 35.24 -6.66 3.40
CA LEU A 45 34.57 -5.97 2.31
C LEU A 45 33.34 -6.74 1.82
N ASP A 46 33.46 -8.06 1.65
CA ASP A 46 32.35 -8.93 1.24
C ASP A 46 31.18 -8.87 2.24
N SER A 47 31.48 -8.84 3.54
CA SER A 47 30.47 -8.68 4.60
C SER A 47 29.75 -7.34 4.51
N ALA A 48 30.49 -6.24 4.32
CA ALA A 48 29.89 -4.91 4.19
C ALA A 48 29.00 -4.80 2.94
N ILE A 49 29.44 -5.37 1.81
CA ILE A 49 28.64 -5.42 0.58
C ILE A 49 27.35 -6.20 0.82
N LYS A 50 27.44 -7.32 1.54
CA LYS A 50 26.26 -8.12 1.92
C LYS A 50 25.25 -7.33 2.75
N GLU A 51 25.70 -6.61 3.77
CA GLU A 51 24.80 -5.80 4.61
C GLU A 51 24.08 -4.71 3.81
N VAL A 52 24.80 -4.02 2.92
CA VAL A 52 24.19 -3.00 2.05
C VAL A 52 23.18 -3.61 1.08
N ALA A 53 23.50 -4.77 0.48
CA ALA A 53 22.57 -5.47 -0.39
C ALA A 53 21.30 -5.92 0.35
N ASP A 54 21.45 -6.48 1.56
CA ASP A 54 20.32 -6.88 2.41
C ASP A 54 19.44 -5.65 2.78
N LEU A 55 20.06 -4.49 3.04
CA LEU A 55 19.34 -3.23 3.26
C LEU A 55 18.57 -2.77 2.02
N VAL A 56 19.16 -2.84 0.83
CA VAL A 56 18.48 -2.48 -0.43
C VAL A 56 17.25 -3.35 -0.65
N ILE A 57 17.37 -4.67 -0.41
CA ILE A 57 16.25 -5.61 -0.50
C ILE A 57 15.13 -5.25 0.47
N ALA A 58 15.48 -4.92 1.72
CA ALA A 58 14.52 -4.53 2.74
C ALA A 58 13.79 -3.23 2.36
N LEU A 59 14.53 -2.23 1.86
CA LEU A 59 13.95 -0.96 1.41
C LEU A 59 13.03 -1.14 0.21
N HIS A 60 13.43 -1.97 -0.76
CA HIS A 60 12.61 -2.30 -1.93
C HIS A 60 11.29 -2.95 -1.50
N THR A 61 11.35 -3.95 -0.63
CA THR A 61 10.17 -4.64 -0.11
C THR A 61 9.26 -3.69 0.66
N GLY A 62 9.84 -2.89 1.58
CA GLY A 62 9.08 -1.95 2.40
C GLY A 62 8.40 -0.83 1.60
N LEU A 63 8.99 -0.40 0.49
CA LEU A 63 8.34 0.56 -0.40
C LEU A 63 7.15 -0.07 -1.13
N ALA A 64 7.29 -1.30 -1.64
CA ALA A 64 6.16 -2.02 -2.24
C ALA A 64 5.00 -2.19 -1.25
N ASP A 65 5.31 -2.56 -0.01
CA ASP A 65 4.28 -2.76 1.03
C ASP A 65 3.58 -1.44 1.40
N ARG A 66 4.31 -0.33 1.44
CA ARG A 66 3.69 1.00 1.63
C ARG A 66 2.79 1.40 0.47
N MET A 67 3.14 1.03 -0.76
CA MET A 67 2.28 1.29 -1.92
C MET A 67 0.97 0.49 -1.80
N ASP A 68 1.01 -0.78 -1.40
CA ASP A 68 -0.20 -1.56 -1.14
C ASP A 68 -1.02 -1.00 0.03
N ASP A 69 -0.39 -0.61 1.13
CA ASP A 69 -1.08 0.03 2.26
C ASP A 69 -1.80 1.33 1.83
N HIS A 70 -1.19 2.11 0.92
CA HIS A 70 -1.87 3.27 0.33
C HIS A 70 -3.05 2.89 -0.59
N SER A 71 -2.95 1.77 -1.30
CA SER A 71 -4.10 1.22 -2.05
C SER A 71 -5.26 0.90 -1.10
N ASP A 72 -4.99 0.20 -0.01
CA ASP A 72 -6.01 -0.20 0.97
C ASP A 72 -6.66 1.02 1.62
N LYS A 73 -5.87 2.04 1.97
CA LYS A 73 -6.37 3.32 2.48
C LYS A 73 -7.26 4.05 1.47
N ALA A 74 -6.88 4.07 0.19
CA ALA A 74 -7.69 4.68 -0.86
C ALA A 74 -9.00 3.91 -1.11
N ALA A 75 -8.96 2.57 -1.07
CA ALA A 75 -10.16 1.73 -1.15
C ALA A 75 -11.09 1.95 0.05
N TYR A 76 -10.54 2.01 1.26
CA TYR A 76 -11.30 2.34 2.47
C TYR A 76 -11.94 3.72 2.38
N ALA A 77 -11.20 4.73 1.90
CA ALA A 77 -11.73 6.07 1.70
C ALA A 77 -12.88 6.08 0.68
N ARG A 78 -12.75 5.34 -0.44
CA ARG A 78 -13.83 5.15 -1.42
C ARG A 78 -15.06 4.52 -0.79
N ASP A 79 -14.88 3.46 -0.02
CA ASP A 79 -15.98 2.70 0.59
C ASP A 79 -16.65 3.51 1.71
N SER A 80 -15.88 4.32 2.45
CA SER A 80 -16.41 5.29 3.40
C SER A 80 -17.20 6.39 2.69
N PHE A 81 -16.67 6.93 1.59
CA PHE A 81 -17.32 7.96 0.79
C PHE A 81 -18.64 7.46 0.19
N HIS A 82 -18.69 6.21 -0.27
CA HIS A 82 -19.91 5.55 -0.73
C HIS A 82 -20.93 5.33 0.40
N ARG A 83 -20.47 4.91 1.60
CA ARG A 83 -21.32 4.68 2.77
C ARG A 83 -21.94 5.97 3.33
N HIS A 84 -21.21 7.08 3.33
CA HIS A 84 -21.73 8.35 3.88
C HIS A 84 -22.75 9.06 2.97
N ASP A 85 -23.02 8.54 1.76
CA ASP A 85 -24.16 8.94 0.92
C ASP A 85 -25.41 8.05 1.15
N ILE A 86 -25.31 6.99 1.95
CA ILE A 86 -26.39 6.03 2.25
C ILE A 86 -26.53 5.84 3.77
N ASP A 87 -27.52 6.54 4.33
CA ASP A 87 -28.16 6.34 5.65
C ASP A 87 -27.32 6.58 6.93
N ILE A 88 -27.47 7.80 7.47
CA ILE A 88 -26.98 8.22 8.80
C ILE A 88 -27.48 7.28 9.92
N HIS A 89 -28.62 6.61 9.75
CA HIS A 89 -29.17 5.72 10.77
C HIS A 89 -28.37 4.44 10.94
N GLY A 90 -27.87 3.86 9.84
CA GLY A 90 -26.98 2.68 9.87
C GLY A 90 -25.62 2.99 10.48
N LEU A 91 -25.08 4.19 10.22
CA LEU A 91 -23.85 4.68 10.86
C LEU A 91 -24.02 4.82 12.38
N PHE A 92 -25.19 5.29 12.86
CA PHE A 92 -25.45 5.39 14.29
C PHE A 92 -25.54 4.00 14.94
N SER A 93 -26.21 3.05 14.29
CA SER A 93 -26.29 1.65 14.76
C SER A 93 -24.94 0.93 14.79
N ASP A 94 -24.05 1.18 13.82
CA ASP A 94 -22.69 0.62 13.82
C ASP A 94 -21.78 1.25 14.90
N LEU A 95 -22.03 2.51 15.28
CA LEU A 95 -21.26 3.24 16.29
C LEU A 95 -21.76 3.08 17.72
N THR A 96 -23.03 2.70 17.91
CA THR A 96 -23.61 2.37 19.21
C THR A 96 -23.97 0.87 19.25
N PRO A 97 -23.03 -0.03 19.62
CA PRO A 97 -23.39 -1.40 19.91
C PRO A 97 -24.50 -1.41 20.97
N GLU A 98 -25.56 -2.17 20.76
CA GLU A 98 -26.70 -2.34 21.68
C GLU A 98 -26.29 -2.88 23.07
N ASP A 99 -25.01 -3.20 23.27
CA ASP A 99 -24.42 -3.79 24.48
C ASP A 99 -23.87 -2.77 25.50
N TRP A 100 -24.26 -1.49 25.44
CA TRP A 100 -24.01 -0.52 26.53
C TRP A 100 -25.18 -0.45 27.53
N ASN A 101 -25.56 -1.60 28.10
CA ASN A 101 -26.35 -1.69 29.34
C ASN A 101 -25.46 -2.15 30.49
#